data_AF-A0A497LI69-F1
#
_entry.id   AF-A0A497LI69-F1
#
_cell.length_a   1.000
_cell.length_b   1.000
_cell.length_c   1.000
_cell.angle_alpha   90.00
_cell.angle_beta   90.00
_cell.angle_gamma   90.00
#
_symmetry.space_group_name_H-M   'P 1'
#
loop_
_entity.id
_entity.type
_entity.pdbx_description
1 polymer ?
#
loop_
_entity_poly.entity_id
_entity_poly.type
_entity_poly.pdbx_seq_one_letter_code
_entity_poly.pdbx_strand_id
1 'polypeptide(L)'
;MPVVPNRPLGRFRHGRGRGGMAKQEGARREEGLRGFVYINIMTSGLNTIVSICDEELLGRTLREGKLEFRVSEPFYGGQLVDVDTALRIAAEYSVVNMVGKRVVSRAIELGMVHKAAVMYIEGVPHAMILRTWI
;
A
#
# COMPACT_ATOMS: atom_id res chain seq x y z
N MET A 1 29.14 60.60 -31.48
CA MET A 1 28.45 59.99 -32.64
C MET A 1 29.49 59.21 -33.43
N PRO A 2 29.26 57.91 -33.71
CA PRO A 2 28.49 57.55 -34.91
C PRO A 2 27.36 56.52 -34.69
N VAL A 3 26.30 56.77 -35.47
CA VAL A 3 25.25 55.93 -36.07
C VAL A 3 25.10 54.44 -35.71
N VAL A 4 23.87 54.14 -35.30
CA VAL A 4 23.22 52.83 -35.23
C VAL A 4 22.81 52.36 -36.64
N PRO A 5 22.84 51.05 -36.93
CA PRO A 5 21.93 50.46 -37.91
C PRO A 5 20.84 49.60 -37.26
N ASN A 6 19.68 49.63 -37.91
CA ASN A 6 18.39 49.13 -37.48
C ASN A 6 18.19 47.62 -37.82
N ARG A 7 17.60 46.87 -36.86
CA ARG A 7 16.87 45.57 -36.83
C ARG A 7 16.79 44.64 -38.07
N PRO A 8 16.63 43.30 -37.85
CA PRO A 8 15.27 42.76 -37.69
C PRO A 8 15.07 41.74 -36.54
N LEU A 9 13.81 41.63 -36.12
CA LEU A 9 13.27 40.71 -35.13
C LEU A 9 13.36 39.25 -35.60
N GLY A 10 14.15 38.43 -34.89
CA GLY A 10 14.24 36.99 -35.08
C GLY A 10 13.61 36.22 -33.92
N ARG A 11 12.61 35.37 -34.23
CA ARG A 11 11.92 34.43 -33.34
C ARG A 11 12.90 33.57 -32.50
N PHE A 12 12.63 33.45 -31.20
CA PHE A 12 12.92 32.22 -30.45
C PHE A 12 11.61 31.61 -29.94
N ARG A 13 11.28 30.45 -30.53
CA ARG A 13 10.24 29.52 -30.08
C ARG A 13 10.91 28.43 -29.23
N HIS A 14 10.18 27.96 -28.22
CA HIS A 14 10.41 26.76 -27.38
C HIS A 14 11.49 26.89 -26.30
N GLY A 15 11.32 26.40 -25.07
CA GLY A 15 10.48 25.26 -24.68
C GLY A 15 9.49 25.53 -23.54
N ARG A 16 8.27 25.02 -23.76
CA ARG A 16 7.35 24.64 -22.69
C ARG A 16 8.04 23.60 -21.81
N GLY A 17 8.26 23.95 -20.55
CA GLY A 17 8.72 23.01 -19.52
C GLY A 17 7.69 21.89 -19.33
N ARG A 18 7.93 20.74 -19.94
CA ARG A 18 7.31 19.46 -19.59
C ARG A 18 8.00 18.93 -18.33
N GLY A 19 7.81 19.60 -17.20
CA GLY A 19 8.40 19.20 -15.90
C GLY A 19 7.39 19.02 -14.77
N GLY A 20 6.11 19.37 -14.99
CA GLY A 20 5.11 19.46 -13.91
C GLY A 20 4.29 18.19 -13.64
N MET A 21 4.11 17.31 -14.63
CA MET A 21 3.15 16.19 -14.52
C MET A 21 3.66 15.03 -13.64
N ALA A 22 4.94 14.66 -13.75
CA ALA A 22 5.49 13.50 -13.01
C ALA A 22 5.55 13.71 -11.48
N LYS A 23 5.64 14.96 -11.00
CA LYS A 23 5.69 15.27 -9.56
C LYS A 23 4.31 15.20 -8.89
N GLN A 24 3.24 15.53 -9.63
CA GLN A 24 1.87 15.51 -9.09
C GLN A 24 1.32 14.07 -8.98
N GLU A 25 1.70 13.18 -9.91
CA GLU A 25 1.35 11.75 -9.81
C GLU A 25 2.08 11.02 -8.67
N GLY A 26 3.31 11.44 -8.34
CA GLY A 26 4.07 10.90 -7.21
C GLY A 26 3.43 11.23 -5.86
N ALA A 27 3.05 12.49 -5.63
CA ALA A 27 2.42 12.93 -4.39
C ALA A 27 1.02 12.31 -4.17
N ARG A 28 0.23 12.15 -5.25
CA ARG A 28 -1.10 11.52 -5.20
C ARG A 28 -1.03 10.00 -4.95
N ARG A 29 0.05 9.34 -5.38
CA ARG A 29 0.33 7.94 -5.06
C ARG A 29 0.72 7.79 -3.59
N GLU A 30 1.53 8.69 -3.05
CA GLU A 30 1.88 8.69 -1.61
C GLU A 30 0.67 8.92 -0.69
N GLU A 31 -0.27 9.81 -1.05
CA GLU A 31 -1.50 10.01 -0.26
C GLU A 31 -2.43 8.80 -0.27
N GLY A 32 -2.47 8.02 -1.36
CA GLY A 32 -3.27 6.79 -1.45
C GLY A 32 -2.76 5.64 -0.57
N LEU A 33 -1.49 5.69 -0.13
CA LEU A 33 -0.90 4.76 0.82
C LEU A 33 -0.97 5.24 2.28
N ARG A 34 -1.21 6.54 2.51
CA ARG A 34 -1.47 7.09 3.85
C ARG A 34 -2.91 6.82 4.26
N GLY A 35 -3.15 5.68 4.88
CA GLY A 35 -4.38 5.47 5.62
C GLY A 35 -4.24 4.39 6.65
N PHE A 36 -5.31 4.20 7.40
CA PHE A 36 -5.29 3.37 8.57
C PHE A 36 -5.63 1.92 8.22
N VAL A 37 -5.08 1.04 9.04
CA VAL A 37 -5.32 -0.39 9.02
C VAL A 37 -5.55 -0.83 10.45
N TYR A 38 -6.39 -1.84 10.63
CA TYR A 38 -6.44 -2.55 11.90
C TYR A 38 -5.30 -3.57 11.93
N ILE A 39 -4.57 -3.65 13.05
CA ILE A 39 -3.63 -4.71 13.37
C ILE A 39 -4.09 -5.43 14.64
N ASN A 40 -4.18 -6.74 14.59
CA ASN A 40 -4.48 -7.57 15.75
C ASN A 40 -3.39 -8.62 15.93
N ILE A 41 -2.96 -8.82 17.18
CA ILE A 41 -1.91 -9.78 17.55
C ILE A 41 -2.58 -10.80 18.46
N MET A 42 -2.78 -12.00 17.94
CA MET A 42 -3.44 -13.09 18.65
C MET A 42 -2.42 -14.16 19.02
N THR A 43 -2.42 -14.55 20.29
CA THR A 43 -1.58 -15.66 20.78
C THR A 43 -2.47 -16.82 21.20
N SER A 44 -2.17 -18.01 20.70
CA SER A 44 -2.80 -19.27 21.10
C SER A 44 -1.73 -20.33 21.33
N GLY A 45 -1.53 -20.71 22.59
CA GLY A 45 -0.42 -21.57 23.00
C GLY A 45 0.92 -20.94 22.67
N LEU A 46 1.75 -21.65 21.90
CA LEU A 46 3.07 -21.19 21.45
C LEU A 46 3.03 -20.40 20.13
N ASN A 47 1.86 -20.25 19.53
CA ASN A 47 1.70 -19.62 18.23
C ASN A 47 1.18 -18.19 18.38
N THR A 48 1.84 -17.25 17.72
CA THR A 48 1.35 -15.88 17.58
C THR A 48 1.10 -15.57 16.11
N ILE A 49 -0.09 -15.02 15.84
CA ILE A 49 -0.52 -14.61 14.50
C ILE A 49 -0.81 -13.12 14.55
N VAL A 50 -0.26 -12.40 13.58
CA VAL A 50 -0.62 -11.01 13.30
C VAL A 50 -1.61 -10.99 12.16
N SER A 51 -2.71 -10.28 12.31
CA SER A 51 -3.66 -10.01 11.24
C SER A 51 -3.73 -8.51 10.99
N ILE A 52 -3.83 -8.12 9.72
CA ILE A 52 -3.90 -6.72 9.31
C ILE A 52 -4.98 -6.58 8.24
N CYS A 53 -5.89 -5.63 8.40
CA CYS A 53 -6.84 -5.28 7.34
C CYS A 53 -6.93 -3.78 7.11
N ASP A 54 -7.15 -3.38 5.85
CA ASP A 54 -7.56 -2.00 5.55
C ASP A 54 -8.82 -1.65 6.36
N GLU A 55 -8.89 -0.43 6.91
CA GLU A 55 -9.93 -0.03 7.87
C GLU A 55 -11.37 -0.25 7.36
N GLU A 56 -11.60 -0.04 6.07
CA GLU A 56 -12.91 -0.20 5.43
C GLU A 56 -13.35 -1.66 5.26
N LEU A 57 -12.46 -2.62 5.52
CA LEU A 57 -12.73 -4.05 5.37
C LEU A 57 -13.21 -4.71 6.66
N LEU A 58 -12.99 -4.09 7.82
CA LEU A 58 -13.37 -4.69 9.10
C LEU A 58 -14.88 -4.97 9.14
N GLY A 59 -15.26 -6.18 9.57
CA GLY A 59 -16.65 -6.63 9.63
C GLY A 59 -17.25 -7.09 8.30
N ARG A 60 -16.56 -6.88 7.17
CA ARG A 60 -17.03 -7.33 5.85
C ARG A 60 -16.82 -8.84 5.66
N THR A 61 -17.64 -9.39 4.79
CA THR A 61 -17.44 -10.74 4.24
C THR A 61 -17.17 -10.61 2.75
N LEU A 62 -16.01 -11.09 2.32
CA LEU A 62 -15.60 -11.12 0.92
C LEU A 62 -15.98 -12.47 0.31
N ARG A 63 -16.50 -12.47 -0.93
CA ARG A 63 -17.00 -13.68 -1.58
C ARG A 63 -16.43 -13.88 -2.98
N GLU A 64 -15.94 -15.08 -3.26
CA GLU A 64 -15.48 -15.47 -4.60
C GLU A 64 -15.81 -16.94 -4.89
N GLY A 65 -16.78 -17.17 -5.79
CA GLY A 65 -17.32 -18.50 -6.04
C GLY A 65 -17.91 -19.13 -4.77
N LYS A 66 -17.28 -20.19 -4.27
CA LYS A 66 -17.67 -20.87 -3.02
C LYS A 66 -16.88 -20.40 -1.79
N LEU A 67 -15.86 -19.56 -1.98
CA LEU A 67 -15.05 -19.02 -0.90
C LEU A 67 -15.81 -17.90 -0.19
N GLU A 68 -15.93 -18.01 1.13
CA GLU A 68 -16.40 -16.95 2.00
C GLU A 68 -15.29 -16.57 2.99
N PHE A 69 -14.80 -15.34 2.90
CA PHE A 69 -13.72 -14.83 3.74
C PHE A 69 -14.25 -13.71 4.63
N ARG A 70 -14.40 -13.98 5.92
CA ARG A 70 -14.91 -13.00 6.88
C ARG A 70 -13.76 -12.24 7.53
N VAL A 71 -13.71 -10.93 7.31
CA VAL A 71 -12.78 -10.01 7.99
C VAL A 71 -13.35 -9.69 9.37
N SER A 72 -13.42 -10.72 10.23
CA SER A 72 -14.16 -10.65 11.49
C SER A 72 -13.44 -9.78 12.53
N GLU A 73 -14.21 -9.02 13.33
CA GLU A 73 -13.67 -8.21 14.43
C GLU A 73 -12.82 -9.02 15.43
N PRO A 74 -13.19 -10.24 15.85
CA PRO A 74 -12.35 -10.99 16.79
C PRO A 74 -10.98 -11.36 16.22
N PHE A 75 -10.85 -11.52 14.89
CA PHE A 75 -9.60 -11.90 14.26
C PHE A 75 -8.81 -10.69 13.76
N TYR A 76 -9.44 -9.70 13.13
CA TYR A 76 -8.78 -8.53 12.53
C TYR A 76 -8.92 -7.24 13.35
N GLY A 77 -9.93 -7.14 14.22
CA GLY A 77 -10.25 -5.92 14.97
C GLY A 77 -9.38 -5.75 16.21
N GLY A 78 -8.19 -5.18 16.01
CA GLY A 78 -7.28 -4.78 17.08
C GLY A 78 -7.07 -3.26 17.12
N GLN A 79 -5.81 -2.83 17.06
CA GLN A 79 -5.45 -1.42 17.09
C GLN A 79 -5.54 -0.80 15.69
N LEU A 80 -6.08 0.41 15.59
CA LEU A 80 -6.09 1.19 14.35
C LEU A 80 -4.82 2.05 14.27
N VAL A 81 -3.97 1.80 13.27
CA VAL A 81 -2.66 2.46 13.10
C VAL A 81 -2.40 2.77 11.62
N ASP A 82 -1.40 3.61 11.32
CA ASP A 82 -0.95 3.78 9.95
C ASP A 82 -0.29 2.51 9.40
N VAL A 83 -0.36 2.32 8.08
CA VAL A 83 0.11 1.09 7.42
C VAL A 83 1.61 0.80 7.66
N ASP A 84 2.46 1.83 7.71
CA ASP A 84 3.90 1.65 7.92
C ASP A 84 4.20 1.18 9.35
N THR A 85 3.48 1.72 10.33
CA THR A 85 3.54 1.26 11.72
C THR A 85 3.08 -0.19 11.85
N ALA A 86 1.96 -0.57 11.24
CA ALA A 86 1.48 -1.95 11.27
C ALA A 86 2.50 -2.93 10.66
N LEU A 87 3.08 -2.60 9.50
CA LEU A 87 4.05 -3.46 8.83
C LEU A 87 5.39 -3.55 9.56
N ARG A 88 5.83 -2.46 10.22
CA ARG A 88 6.99 -2.48 11.11
C ARG A 88 6.78 -3.45 12.28
N ILE A 89 5.59 -3.45 12.89
CA ILE A 89 5.25 -4.41 13.95
C ILE A 89 5.24 -5.83 13.38
N ALA A 90 4.57 -6.04 12.24
CA ALA A 90 4.43 -7.35 11.61
C ALA A 90 5.75 -7.99 11.15
N ALA A 91 6.78 -7.18 10.90
CA ALA A 91 8.12 -7.64 10.56
C ALA A 91 8.78 -8.47 11.69
N GLU A 92 8.30 -8.36 12.93
CA GLU A 92 8.80 -9.13 14.07
C GLU A 92 8.11 -10.50 14.23
N TYR A 93 7.06 -10.81 13.45
CA TYR A 93 6.23 -12.00 13.65
C TYR A 93 6.24 -13.00 12.49
N SER A 94 6.38 -14.28 12.80
CA SER A 94 6.52 -15.32 11.78
C SER A 94 5.27 -15.61 10.96
N VAL A 95 4.08 -15.30 11.48
CA VAL A 95 2.81 -15.53 10.79
C VAL A 95 2.06 -14.21 10.71
N VAL A 96 1.90 -13.68 9.50
CA VAL A 96 1.19 -12.42 9.24
C VAL A 96 0.15 -12.64 8.15
N ASN A 97 -1.11 -12.35 8.44
CA ASN A 97 -2.20 -12.34 7.47
C ASN A 97 -2.59 -10.88 7.14
N MET A 98 -2.69 -10.55 5.85
CA MET A 98 -2.99 -9.21 5.37
C MET A 98 -4.10 -9.25 4.33
N VAL A 99 -5.10 -8.37 4.49
CA VAL A 99 -6.17 -8.20 3.50
C VAL A 99 -6.43 -6.71 3.25
N GLY A 100 -6.45 -6.33 1.98
CA GLY A 100 -6.69 -4.94 1.58
C GLY A 100 -5.60 -4.38 0.68
N LYS A 101 -6.01 -3.45 -0.17
CA LYS A 101 -5.15 -2.86 -1.19
C LYS A 101 -3.99 -2.09 -0.57
N ARG A 102 -4.23 -1.35 0.50
CA ARG A 102 -3.25 -0.48 1.14
C ARG A 102 -2.16 -1.32 1.79
N VAL A 103 -2.53 -2.23 2.70
CA VAL A 103 -1.57 -3.08 3.42
C VAL A 103 -0.78 -3.99 2.48
N VAL A 104 -1.45 -4.66 1.53
CA VAL A 104 -0.76 -5.62 0.64
C VAL A 104 0.15 -4.91 -0.34
N SER A 105 -0.27 -3.78 -0.92
CA SER A 105 0.60 -3.01 -1.83
C SER A 105 1.84 -2.50 -1.10
N ARG A 106 1.66 -2.00 0.13
CA ARG A 106 2.78 -1.51 0.93
C ARG A 106 3.74 -2.63 1.33
N ALA A 107 3.23 -3.81 1.70
CA ALA A 107 4.06 -4.97 1.98
C ALA A 107 4.87 -5.43 0.76
N ILE A 108 4.32 -5.32 -0.46
CA ILE A 108 5.07 -5.57 -1.70
C ILE A 108 6.17 -4.53 -1.90
N GLU A 109 5.88 -3.24 -1.71
CA GLU A 109 6.86 -2.16 -1.86
C GLU A 109 8.05 -2.32 -0.91
N LEU A 110 7.79 -2.77 0.32
CA LEU A 110 8.81 -3.05 1.33
C LEU A 110 9.54 -4.39 1.11
N GLY A 111 9.15 -5.18 0.10
CA GLY A 111 9.75 -6.48 -0.18
C GLY A 111 9.35 -7.58 0.81
N MET A 112 8.38 -7.34 1.68
CA MET A 112 7.88 -8.33 2.65
C MET A 112 7.03 -9.42 1.98
N VAL A 113 6.38 -9.09 0.85
CA VAL A 113 5.54 -10.00 0.06
C VAL A 113 5.95 -9.94 -1.41
N HIS A 114 6.16 -11.10 -2.02
CA HIS A 114 6.37 -11.17 -3.47
C HIS A 114 5.02 -11.01 -4.20
N LYS A 115 4.98 -10.23 -5.30
CA LYS A 115 3.73 -9.97 -6.05
C LYS A 115 2.98 -11.24 -6.46
N ALA A 116 3.71 -12.30 -6.81
CA ALA A 116 3.11 -13.59 -7.19
C ALA A 116 2.47 -14.36 -6.02
N ALA A 117 2.72 -13.95 -4.77
CA ALA A 117 2.09 -14.52 -3.57
C ALA A 117 0.78 -13.82 -3.19
N VAL A 118 0.36 -12.78 -3.93
CA VAL A 118 -0.91 -12.10 -3.69
C VAL A 118 -2.04 -12.85 -4.37
N MET A 119 -3.06 -13.18 -3.58
CA MET A 119 -4.33 -13.70 -4.04
C MET A 119 -5.37 -12.58 -4.02
N TYR A 120 -6.46 -12.73 -4.78
CA TYR A 120 -7.57 -11.80 -4.75
C TYR A 120 -8.82 -12.56 -4.29
N ILE A 121 -9.62 -11.90 -3.46
CA ILE A 121 -10.92 -12.39 -2.99
C ILE A 121 -11.91 -11.26 -3.22
N GLU A 122 -12.89 -11.44 -4.11
CA GLU A 122 -13.82 -10.36 -4.52
C GLU A 122 -13.08 -9.11 -5.03
N GLY A 123 -11.95 -9.33 -5.73
CA GLY A 123 -11.08 -8.26 -6.20
C GLY A 123 -10.25 -7.55 -5.11
N VAL A 124 -10.39 -7.94 -3.84
CA VAL A 124 -9.57 -7.42 -2.73
C VAL A 124 -8.30 -8.26 -2.59
N PRO A 125 -7.10 -7.65 -2.61
CA PRO A 125 -5.85 -8.41 -2.46
C PRO A 125 -5.70 -8.94 -1.03
N HIS A 126 -5.19 -10.16 -0.95
CA HIS A 126 -4.90 -10.88 0.28
C HIS A 126 -3.52 -11.53 0.16
N ALA A 127 -2.73 -11.47 1.22
CA ALA A 127 -1.41 -12.09 1.29
C ALA A 127 -1.11 -12.61 2.69
N MET A 128 -0.29 -13.66 2.76
CA MET A 128 0.18 -14.21 4.02
C MET A 128 1.71 -14.34 3.98
N ILE A 129 2.35 -14.02 5.11
CA ILE A 129 3.77 -14.26 5.33
C ILE A 129 3.91 -15.41 6.33
N LEU A 130 4.72 -16.41 5.97
CA LEU A 130 5.15 -17.50 6.82
C LEU A 130 6.69 -17.50 6.84
N ARG A 131 7.29 -17.07 7.96
CA ARG A 131 8.73 -17.17 8.19
C ARG A 131 9.02 -18.40 9.01
N THR A 132 9.77 -19.33 8.42
CA THR A 132 10.28 -20.51 9.10
C THR A 132 11.79 -20.39 9.24
N TRP A 133 12.29 -20.65 10.43
CA TRP A 133 13.72 -20.74 10.75
C TRP A 133 14.11 -22.22 10.60
N ILE A 134 14.27 -22.65 9.35
CA ILE A 134 14.89 -23.92 8.97
C ILE A 134 16.14 -23.62 8.16
#